data_AF-A0ABD3LTD4-F1
#
_entry.id   AF-A0ABD3LTD4-F1
#
_cell.length_a   1.000
_cell.length_b   1.000
_cell.length_c   1.000
_cell.angle_alpha   90.00
_cell.angle_beta   90.00
_cell.angle_gamma   90.00
#
_symmetry.space_group_name_H-M   'P 1'
#
loop_
_entity.id
_entity.type
_entity.pdbx_description
1 polymer ?
#
loop_
_entity_poly.entity_id
_entity_poly.type
_entity_poly.pdbx_seq_one_letter_code
_entity_poly.pdbx_strand_id
1 'polypeptide(L)'
;MDCPTGEHTRELLKAQAHVWNSVFNLTGMFLKCAVQLNIPDAIHKRGQPMTVSELVAALQIQPTKSGCVHRLMRVLVHSGFFEERRLEPSDQIGYALNHASELLVKDSPFNSAAMVLAMLDPRVMKAYDCLSAWFLNNDRTTFETAYGMKVWEYTAQDPKFNQLFNDAMASDSRLLATVVINECAGVFEGINSLVDVGGGTGLMAKAIADAFTLECTVFDLPHVVADLPGSNNMKYVGGDMFKGIPPADAIMLKMVLHDWNDEECIKILKQCKSAISSTKDKVGKVIIVETVMKNHDNAKDEKFMELELAVDIAMMMAHAPRERNEKEWAKLFFDAGFGGYKMYPVLGFRSLIEVYP
;
A
#
# COMPACT_ATOMS: atom_id res chain seq x y z
N MET A 1 -32.08 -25.93 -29.23
CA MET A 1 -30.99 -24.94 -29.09
C MET A 1 -30.44 -24.76 -30.48
N ASP A 2 -30.65 -23.59 -31.08
CA ASP A 2 -30.12 -23.29 -32.41
C ASP A 2 -28.60 -23.19 -32.32
N CYS A 3 -27.90 -23.81 -33.28
CA CYS A 3 -26.45 -23.81 -33.33
C CYS A 3 -25.98 -22.37 -33.63
N PRO A 4 -25.11 -21.77 -32.81
CA PRO A 4 -24.67 -20.40 -33.01
C PRO A 4 -23.97 -20.23 -34.38
N THR A 5 -24.22 -19.11 -35.06
CA THR A 5 -23.55 -18.78 -36.33
C THR A 5 -22.02 -18.69 -36.13
N GLY A 6 -21.25 -18.75 -37.23
CA GLY A 6 -19.78 -18.72 -37.16
C GLY A 6 -19.20 -17.46 -36.49
N GLU A 7 -19.86 -16.30 -36.64
CA GLU A 7 -19.49 -15.04 -35.98
C GLU A 7 -19.87 -15.06 -34.50
N HIS A 8 -21.09 -15.51 -34.17
CA HIS A 8 -21.53 -15.64 -32.79
C HIS A 8 -20.66 -16.60 -31.98
N THR A 9 -20.22 -17.70 -32.59
CA THR A 9 -19.29 -18.67 -31.97
C THR A 9 -17.94 -18.04 -31.63
N ARG A 10 -17.40 -17.14 -32.47
CA ARG A 10 -16.12 -16.45 -32.20
C ARG A 10 -16.24 -15.48 -31.03
N GLU A 11 -17.34 -14.73 -30.97
CA GLU A 11 -17.60 -13.83 -29.84
C GLU A 11 -17.79 -14.60 -28.53
N LEU A 12 -18.46 -15.76 -28.56
CA LEU A 12 -18.57 -16.65 -27.40
C LEU A 12 -17.20 -17.17 -26.93
N LEU A 13 -16.29 -17.52 -27.84
CA LEU A 13 -14.93 -17.95 -27.49
C LEU A 13 -14.12 -16.82 -26.84
N LYS A 14 -14.24 -15.58 -27.33
CA LYS A 14 -13.60 -14.41 -26.70
C LYS A 14 -14.16 -14.15 -25.30
N ALA A 15 -15.49 -14.20 -25.15
CA ALA A 15 -16.14 -14.05 -23.86
C ALA A 15 -15.72 -15.15 -22.87
N GLN A 16 -15.65 -16.40 -23.32
CA GLN A 16 -15.16 -17.51 -22.50
C GLN A 16 -13.70 -17.30 -22.07
N ALA A 17 -12.83 -16.87 -22.98
CA ALA A 17 -11.44 -16.55 -22.66
C ALA A 17 -11.35 -15.44 -21.61
N HIS A 18 -12.18 -14.39 -21.71
CA HIS A 18 -12.23 -13.33 -20.71
C HIS A 18 -12.62 -13.86 -19.33
N VAL A 19 -13.69 -14.67 -19.23
CA VAL A 19 -14.11 -15.30 -17.96
C VAL A 19 -13.00 -16.19 -17.38
N TRP A 20 -12.41 -17.05 -18.20
CA TRP A 20 -11.37 -17.98 -17.74
C TRP A 20 -10.08 -17.27 -17.35
N ASN A 21 -9.72 -16.19 -18.04
CA ASN A 21 -8.60 -15.34 -17.65
C ASN A 21 -8.82 -14.78 -16.24
N SER A 22 -10.01 -14.27 -15.92
CA SER A 22 -10.31 -13.76 -14.57
C SER A 22 -10.25 -14.85 -13.49
N VAL A 23 -10.70 -16.08 -13.79
CA VAL A 23 -10.65 -17.22 -12.85
C VAL A 23 -9.21 -17.69 -12.59
N PHE A 24 -8.36 -17.72 -13.63
CA PHE A 24 -7.00 -18.24 -13.54
C PHE A 24 -5.93 -17.16 -13.35
N ASN A 25 -6.29 -15.88 -13.28
CA ASN A 25 -5.36 -14.78 -12.99
C ASN A 25 -4.94 -14.79 -11.52
N LEU A 26 -4.01 -15.69 -11.20
CA LEU A 26 -3.42 -15.86 -9.88
C LEU A 26 -2.03 -15.22 -9.79
N THR A 27 -1.76 -14.20 -10.62
CA THR A 27 -0.45 -13.55 -10.73
C THR A 27 0.08 -13.08 -9.37
N GLY A 28 -0.78 -12.50 -8.52
CA GLY A 28 -0.40 -12.10 -7.16
C GLY A 28 0.10 -13.28 -6.31
N MET A 29 -0.56 -14.44 -6.37
CA MET A 29 -0.14 -15.63 -5.63
C MET A 29 1.19 -16.20 -6.14
N PHE A 30 1.44 -16.12 -7.45
CA PHE A 30 2.73 -16.49 -8.03
C PHE A 30 3.84 -15.53 -7.61
N LEU A 31 3.54 -14.24 -7.53
CA LEU A 31 4.46 -13.22 -7.03
C LEU A 31 4.79 -13.46 -5.54
N LYS A 32 3.78 -13.72 -4.72
CA LYS A 32 3.94 -14.12 -3.32
C LYS A 32 4.87 -15.33 -3.19
N CYS A 33 4.65 -16.36 -4.01
CA CYS A 33 5.51 -17.55 -4.03
C CYS A 33 6.96 -17.20 -4.36
N ALA A 34 7.20 -16.36 -5.37
CA ALA A 34 8.55 -15.93 -5.74
C ALA A 34 9.26 -15.16 -4.61
N VAL A 35 8.53 -14.28 -3.92
CA VAL A 35 9.03 -13.56 -2.73
C VAL A 35 9.35 -14.53 -1.59
N GLN A 36 8.44 -15.46 -1.27
CA GLN A 36 8.65 -16.45 -0.21
C GLN A 36 9.83 -17.39 -0.49
N LEU A 37 10.05 -17.72 -1.76
CA LEU A 37 11.20 -18.51 -2.21
C LEU A 37 12.49 -17.68 -2.31
N ASN A 38 12.46 -16.37 -2.10
CA ASN A 38 13.59 -15.44 -2.26
C ASN A 38 14.19 -15.44 -3.68
N ILE A 39 13.35 -15.64 -4.71
CA ILE A 39 13.80 -15.59 -6.11
C ILE A 39 14.42 -14.23 -6.47
N PRO A 40 13.80 -13.07 -6.14
CA PRO A 40 14.39 -11.77 -6.44
C PRO A 40 15.78 -11.60 -5.82
N ASP A 41 15.93 -11.96 -4.54
CA ASP A 41 17.20 -11.87 -3.82
C ASP A 41 18.28 -12.78 -4.40
N ALA A 42 17.93 -14.00 -4.85
CA ALA A 42 18.90 -14.91 -5.45
C ALA A 42 19.49 -14.34 -6.74
N ILE A 43 18.63 -13.81 -7.63
CA ILE A 43 19.06 -13.17 -8.87
C ILE A 43 19.87 -11.90 -8.56
N HIS A 44 19.42 -11.09 -7.60
CA HIS A 44 20.13 -9.88 -7.16
C HIS A 44 21.54 -10.20 -6.67
N LYS A 45 21.68 -11.14 -5.74
CA LYS A 45 22.98 -11.54 -5.15
C LYS A 45 23.93 -12.13 -6.18
N ARG A 46 23.41 -12.81 -7.20
CA ARG A 46 24.20 -13.33 -8.32
C ARG A 46 24.72 -12.21 -9.22
N GLY A 47 23.99 -11.09 -9.34
CA GLY A 47 24.38 -9.92 -10.14
C GLY A 47 24.27 -10.11 -11.66
N GLN A 48 23.76 -11.25 -12.13
CA GLN A 48 23.59 -11.61 -13.54
C GLN A 48 22.41 -12.59 -13.70
N PRO A 49 21.85 -12.77 -14.91
CA PRO A 49 20.69 -13.62 -15.10
C PRO A 49 20.98 -15.08 -14.69
N MET A 50 20.00 -15.73 -14.09
CA MET A 50 20.12 -17.11 -13.58
C MET A 50 19.28 -18.08 -14.38
N THR A 51 19.88 -19.18 -14.84
CA THR A 51 19.14 -20.31 -15.42
C THR A 51 18.21 -20.95 -14.38
N VAL A 52 17.20 -21.70 -14.84
CA VAL A 52 16.32 -22.48 -13.94
C VAL A 52 17.14 -23.39 -13.01
N SER A 53 18.16 -24.06 -13.56
CA SER A 53 19.05 -24.95 -12.81
C SER A 53 19.81 -24.21 -11.71
N GLU A 54 20.35 -23.03 -12.01
CA GLU A 54 21.05 -22.21 -11.02
C GLU A 54 20.09 -21.69 -9.94
N LEU A 55 18.88 -21.26 -10.31
CA LEU A 55 17.86 -20.84 -9.34
C LEU A 55 17.48 -21.98 -8.40
N VAL A 56 17.19 -23.16 -8.95
CA VAL A 56 16.83 -24.35 -8.17
C VAL A 56 17.94 -24.71 -7.19
N ALA A 57 19.19 -24.70 -7.65
CA ALA A 57 20.34 -24.98 -6.79
C ALA A 57 20.54 -23.91 -5.70
N ALA A 58 20.54 -22.62 -6.08
CA ALA A 58 20.76 -21.51 -5.15
C ALA A 58 19.67 -21.41 -4.06
N LEU A 59 18.43 -21.72 -4.43
CA LEU A 59 17.27 -21.67 -3.52
C LEU A 59 17.02 -22.99 -2.79
N GLN A 60 17.88 -24.01 -3.00
CA GLN A 60 17.74 -25.35 -2.43
C GLN A 60 16.36 -25.98 -2.72
N ILE A 61 15.80 -25.69 -3.89
CA ILE A 61 14.54 -26.28 -4.35
C ILE A 61 14.83 -27.71 -4.79
N GLN A 62 13.91 -28.63 -4.49
CA GLN A 62 14.00 -30.02 -4.92
C GLN A 62 14.20 -30.10 -6.44
N PRO A 63 15.25 -30.76 -6.96
CA PRO A 63 15.54 -30.79 -8.40
C PRO A 63 14.39 -31.33 -9.26
N THR A 64 13.58 -32.23 -8.70
CA THR A 64 12.36 -32.76 -9.34
C THR A 64 11.30 -31.69 -9.63
N LYS A 65 11.39 -30.51 -9.01
CA LYS A 65 10.50 -29.36 -9.22
C LYS A 65 11.07 -28.32 -10.20
N SER A 66 12.21 -28.59 -10.85
CA SER A 66 12.82 -27.65 -11.82
C SER A 66 11.83 -27.22 -12.92
N GLY A 67 11.09 -28.17 -13.50
CA GLY A 67 10.04 -27.86 -14.48
C GLY A 67 8.90 -27.00 -13.91
N CYS A 68 8.59 -27.12 -12.62
CA CYS A 68 7.60 -26.27 -11.95
C CYS A 68 8.12 -24.84 -11.76
N VAL A 69 9.39 -24.67 -11.38
CA VAL A 69 10.04 -23.35 -11.26
C VAL A 69 10.05 -22.65 -12.61
N HIS A 70 10.41 -23.35 -13.69
CA HIS A 70 10.34 -22.80 -15.04
C HIS A 70 8.93 -22.30 -15.41
N ARG A 71 7.88 -23.08 -15.10
CA ARG A 71 6.49 -22.69 -15.35
C ARG A 71 6.06 -21.45 -14.55
N LEU A 72 6.47 -21.37 -13.28
CA LEU A 72 6.22 -20.22 -12.42
C LEU A 72 6.90 -18.97 -13.00
N MET A 73 8.20 -19.07 -13.31
CA MET A 73 8.98 -17.96 -13.87
C MET A 73 8.43 -17.49 -15.20
N ARG A 74 7.99 -18.39 -16.08
CA ARG A 74 7.38 -18.02 -17.36
C ARG A 74 6.13 -17.14 -17.18
N VAL A 75 5.29 -17.43 -16.18
CA VAL A 75 4.14 -16.57 -15.87
C VAL A 75 4.61 -15.22 -15.35
N LEU A 76 5.56 -15.19 -14.42
CA LEU A 76 6.07 -13.93 -13.85
C LEU A 76 6.81 -13.05 -14.86
N VAL A 77 7.49 -13.66 -15.85
CA VAL A 77 8.07 -12.95 -17.00
C VAL A 77 6.97 -12.37 -17.88
N HIS A 78 5.96 -13.17 -18.24
CA HIS A 78 4.83 -12.70 -19.05
C HIS A 78 4.04 -11.58 -18.37
N SER A 79 3.90 -11.64 -17.04
CA SER A 79 3.29 -10.60 -16.21
C SER A 79 4.20 -9.38 -15.99
N GLY A 80 5.42 -9.37 -16.53
CA GLY A 80 6.32 -8.21 -16.49
C GLY A 80 7.14 -8.05 -15.22
N PHE A 81 7.20 -9.04 -14.33
CA PHE A 81 8.02 -8.98 -13.11
C PHE A 81 9.49 -9.35 -13.34
N PHE A 82 9.79 -10.21 -14.32
CA PHE A 82 11.15 -10.62 -14.64
C PHE A 82 11.38 -10.57 -16.16
N GLU A 83 12.65 -10.64 -16.56
CA GLU A 83 13.04 -10.70 -17.97
C GLU A 83 13.73 -12.03 -18.28
N GLU A 84 13.50 -12.58 -19.47
CA GLU A 84 14.34 -13.65 -20.02
C GLU A 84 15.51 -13.04 -20.80
N ARG A 85 16.72 -13.52 -20.53
CA ARG A 85 17.95 -13.13 -21.24
C ARG A 85 18.68 -14.36 -21.74
N ARG A 86 19.12 -14.31 -23.00
CA ARG A 86 19.94 -15.35 -23.60
C ARG A 86 21.37 -15.22 -23.08
N LEU A 87 21.94 -16.33 -22.60
CA LEU A 87 23.25 -16.40 -21.97
C LEU A 87 24.30 -16.93 -22.95
N GLU A 88 25.14 -16.05 -23.46
CA GLU A 88 26.26 -16.41 -24.34
C GLU A 88 27.47 -16.90 -23.54
N PRO A 89 28.21 -17.93 -23.99
CA PRO A 89 28.03 -18.71 -25.23
C PRO A 89 27.15 -19.96 -25.07
N SER A 90 26.52 -20.15 -23.91
CA SER A 90 25.79 -21.38 -23.57
C SER A 90 24.47 -21.56 -24.34
N ASP A 91 23.97 -20.50 -24.95
CA ASP A 91 22.66 -20.41 -25.61
C ASP A 91 21.45 -20.69 -24.70
N GLN A 92 21.65 -20.71 -23.39
CA GLN A 92 20.60 -20.96 -22.40
C GLN A 92 19.81 -19.68 -22.07
N ILE A 93 18.57 -19.86 -21.59
CA ILE A 93 17.76 -18.76 -21.07
C ILE A 93 18.02 -18.61 -19.57
N GLY A 94 18.40 -17.41 -19.15
CA GLY A 94 18.46 -16.99 -17.75
C GLY A 94 17.39 -15.95 -17.43
N TYR A 95 16.96 -15.90 -16.18
CA TYR A 95 16.03 -14.89 -15.67
C TYR A 95 16.78 -13.74 -15.02
N ALA A 96 16.39 -12.51 -15.38
CA ALA A 96 16.95 -11.27 -14.85
C ALA A 96 15.88 -10.45 -14.11
N LEU A 97 16.34 -9.60 -13.19
CA LEU A 97 15.50 -8.58 -12.57
C LEU A 97 15.18 -7.45 -13.56
N ASN A 98 14.09 -6.74 -13.28
CA ASN A 98 13.74 -5.46 -13.86
C ASN A 98 13.24 -4.52 -12.74
N HIS A 99 12.83 -3.30 -13.08
CA HIS A 99 12.36 -2.34 -12.08
C HIS A 99 11.23 -2.87 -11.16
N ALA A 100 10.34 -3.74 -11.65
CA ALA A 100 9.26 -4.30 -10.85
C ALA A 100 9.77 -5.36 -9.84
N SER A 101 10.66 -6.27 -10.26
CA SER A 101 11.24 -7.26 -9.34
C SER A 101 12.35 -6.70 -8.45
N GLU A 102 12.98 -5.58 -8.82
CA GLU A 102 13.90 -4.84 -7.95
C GLU A 102 13.21 -4.29 -6.70
N LEU A 103 11.92 -3.94 -6.79
CA LEU A 103 11.09 -3.60 -5.62
C LEU A 103 10.85 -4.81 -4.70
N LEU A 104 11.23 -6.03 -5.07
CA LEU A 104 11.02 -7.24 -4.27
C LEU A 104 12.31 -7.78 -3.64
N VAL A 105 13.44 -7.11 -3.89
CA VAL A 105 14.73 -7.44 -3.29
C VAL A 105 14.79 -6.87 -1.88
N LYS A 106 15.22 -7.66 -0.90
CA LYS A 106 15.20 -7.27 0.52
C LYS A 106 16.04 -6.04 0.83
N ASP A 107 17.21 -5.98 0.21
CA ASP A 107 18.20 -4.92 0.39
C ASP A 107 17.88 -3.68 -0.47
N SER A 108 16.81 -3.71 -1.27
CA SER A 108 16.36 -2.54 -2.03
C SER A 108 15.87 -1.44 -1.08
N PRO A 109 16.28 -0.18 -1.27
CA PRO A 109 15.79 0.94 -0.46
C PRO A 109 14.28 1.17 -0.62
N PHE A 110 13.67 0.65 -1.69
CA PHE A 110 12.24 0.76 -2.01
C PHE A 110 11.54 -0.60 -2.00
N ASN A 111 12.05 -1.54 -1.22
CA ASN A 111 11.48 -2.87 -1.06
C ASN A 111 9.98 -2.80 -0.67
N SER A 112 9.13 -3.47 -1.45
CA SER A 112 7.67 -3.63 -1.29
C SER A 112 7.25 -5.10 -1.10
N ALA A 113 8.19 -6.02 -0.84
CA ALA A 113 7.92 -7.43 -0.61
C ALA A 113 6.98 -7.66 0.60
N ALA A 114 7.12 -6.85 1.66
CA ALA A 114 6.23 -6.92 2.82
C ALA A 114 4.77 -6.62 2.44
N MET A 115 4.54 -5.66 1.54
CA MET A 115 3.20 -5.36 1.00
C MET A 115 2.61 -6.58 0.29
N VAL A 116 3.38 -7.24 -0.58
CA VAL A 116 2.93 -8.46 -1.28
C VAL A 116 2.57 -9.56 -0.28
N LEU A 117 3.41 -9.77 0.74
CA LEU A 117 3.19 -10.81 1.74
C LEU A 117 1.99 -10.52 2.64
N ALA A 118 1.76 -9.26 3.03
CA ALA A 118 0.65 -8.84 3.88
C ALA A 118 -0.70 -8.91 3.15
N MET A 119 -0.79 -8.32 1.95
CA MET A 119 -2.05 -8.26 1.18
C MET A 119 -2.51 -9.63 0.70
N LEU A 120 -1.58 -10.58 0.56
CA LEU A 120 -1.89 -11.95 0.15
C LEU A 120 -1.75 -12.95 1.30
N ASP A 121 -1.64 -12.49 2.54
CA ASP A 121 -1.56 -13.34 3.73
C ASP A 121 -2.82 -14.23 3.84
N PRO A 122 -2.72 -15.50 4.28
CA PRO A 122 -3.89 -16.36 4.41
C PRO A 122 -5.00 -15.75 5.26
N ARG A 123 -4.66 -14.90 6.24
CA ARG A 123 -5.65 -14.22 7.08
C ARG A 123 -6.48 -13.23 6.27
N VAL A 124 -5.83 -12.45 5.41
CA VAL A 124 -6.49 -11.51 4.48
C VAL A 124 -7.27 -12.29 3.44
N MET A 125 -6.69 -13.31 2.81
CA MET A 125 -7.37 -14.11 1.79
C MET A 125 -8.64 -14.81 2.30
N LYS A 126 -8.70 -15.17 3.59
CA LYS A 126 -9.92 -15.69 4.21
C LYS A 126 -11.06 -14.66 4.24
N ALA A 127 -10.75 -13.39 4.44
CA ALA A 127 -11.76 -12.32 4.37
C ALA A 127 -12.32 -12.20 2.94
N TYR A 128 -11.46 -12.28 1.92
CA TYR A 128 -11.88 -12.31 0.51
C TYR A 128 -12.80 -13.51 0.20
N ASP A 129 -12.50 -14.69 0.76
CA ASP A 129 -13.34 -15.89 0.62
C ASP A 129 -14.74 -15.71 1.23
N CYS A 130 -14.87 -14.82 2.22
CA CYS A 130 -16.14 -14.50 2.88
C CYS A 130 -16.98 -13.43 2.16
N LEU A 131 -16.53 -12.88 1.03
CA LEU A 131 -17.17 -11.72 0.37
C LEU A 131 -18.66 -11.96 0.05
N SER A 132 -19.00 -13.11 -0.52
CA SER A 132 -20.40 -13.44 -0.83
C SER A 132 -21.25 -13.64 0.43
N ALA A 133 -20.68 -14.22 1.48
CA ALA A 133 -21.39 -14.43 2.75
C ALA A 133 -21.63 -13.10 3.47
N TRP A 134 -20.67 -12.19 3.41
CA TRP A 134 -20.77 -10.83 3.96
C TRP A 134 -21.91 -10.02 3.35
N PHE A 135 -22.07 -10.04 2.02
CA PHE A 135 -23.21 -9.39 1.36
C PHE A 135 -24.60 -9.90 1.80
N LEU A 136 -24.65 -11.06 2.45
CA LEU A 136 -25.89 -11.70 2.92
C LEU A 136 -26.09 -11.56 4.44
N ASN A 137 -25.21 -10.85 5.14
CA ASN A 137 -25.31 -10.63 6.58
C ASN A 137 -25.25 -9.14 6.96
N ASN A 138 -25.20 -8.85 8.25
CA ASN A 138 -25.21 -7.49 8.80
C ASN A 138 -23.85 -7.05 9.37
N ASP A 139 -22.79 -7.84 9.17
CA ASP A 139 -21.46 -7.47 9.62
C ASP A 139 -20.95 -6.28 8.82
N ARG A 140 -20.14 -5.42 9.43
CA ARG A 140 -19.69 -4.19 8.77
C ARG A 140 -18.66 -4.48 7.69
N THR A 141 -17.85 -5.53 7.85
CA THR A 141 -16.74 -5.85 6.95
C THR A 141 -16.63 -7.36 6.68
N THR A 142 -15.97 -7.72 5.57
CA THR A 142 -15.66 -9.14 5.29
C THR A 142 -14.71 -9.74 6.32
N PHE A 143 -13.84 -8.92 6.91
CA PHE A 143 -12.94 -9.35 7.98
C PHE A 143 -13.71 -9.70 9.26
N GLU A 144 -14.72 -8.90 9.62
CA GLU A 144 -15.64 -9.20 10.71
C GLU A 144 -16.42 -10.51 10.44
N THR A 145 -16.93 -10.73 9.23
CA THR A 145 -17.56 -12.02 8.88
C THR A 145 -16.59 -13.21 9.00
N ALA A 146 -15.31 -13.02 8.66
CA ALA A 146 -14.31 -14.09 8.72
C ALA A 146 -13.80 -14.41 10.14
N TYR A 147 -13.79 -13.43 11.05
CA TYR A 147 -13.12 -13.53 12.36
C TYR A 147 -13.95 -13.09 13.57
N GLY A 148 -15.11 -12.47 13.37
CA GLY A 148 -15.99 -11.97 14.43
C GLY A 148 -15.46 -10.74 15.17
N MET A 149 -14.46 -10.04 14.63
CA MET A 149 -13.84 -8.85 15.22
C MET A 149 -13.24 -7.95 14.14
N LYS A 150 -12.92 -6.70 14.52
CA LYS A 150 -12.30 -5.73 13.60
C LYS A 150 -10.84 -6.05 13.35
N VAL A 151 -10.31 -5.61 12.21
CA VAL A 151 -8.91 -5.83 11.84
C VAL A 151 -7.91 -5.28 12.86
N TRP A 152 -8.14 -4.07 13.40
CA TRP A 152 -7.29 -3.47 14.44
C TRP A 152 -7.35 -4.20 15.79
N GLU A 153 -8.48 -4.83 16.11
CA GLU A 153 -8.62 -5.68 17.31
C GLU A 153 -7.89 -7.01 17.12
N TYR A 154 -7.88 -7.52 15.89
CA TYR A 154 -7.18 -8.74 15.51
C TYR A 154 -5.66 -8.55 15.51
N THR A 155 -5.15 -7.45 14.94
CA THR A 155 -3.70 -7.16 14.96
C THR A 155 -3.16 -7.05 16.38
N ALA A 156 -3.92 -6.44 17.30
CA ALA A 156 -3.54 -6.39 18.71
C ALA A 156 -3.42 -7.79 19.38
N GLN A 157 -4.14 -8.80 18.86
CA GLN A 157 -4.13 -10.18 19.37
C GLN A 157 -3.14 -11.10 18.67
N ASP A 158 -2.73 -10.79 17.43
CA ASP A 158 -1.77 -11.55 16.64
C ASP A 158 -0.51 -10.72 16.34
N PRO A 159 0.53 -10.80 17.20
CA PRO A 159 1.77 -10.03 17.02
C PRO A 159 2.47 -10.30 15.68
N LYS A 160 2.31 -11.51 15.11
CA LYS A 160 2.93 -11.84 13.81
C LYS A 160 2.18 -11.15 12.67
N PHE A 161 0.85 -11.09 12.74
CA PHE A 161 0.08 -10.33 11.76
C PHE A 161 0.36 -8.84 11.88
N ASN A 162 0.38 -8.32 13.11
CA ASN A 162 0.68 -6.92 13.40
C ASN A 162 2.03 -6.50 12.82
N GLN A 163 3.09 -7.30 13.07
CA GLN A 163 4.41 -7.02 12.53
C GLN A 163 4.39 -7.01 10.99
N LEU A 164 3.77 -8.00 10.36
CA LEU A 164 3.69 -8.08 8.90
C LEU A 164 2.93 -6.89 8.30
N PHE A 165 1.83 -6.46 8.93
CA PHE A 165 1.06 -5.30 8.52
C PHE A 165 1.86 -4.00 8.66
N ASN A 166 2.54 -3.83 9.80
CA ASN A 166 3.41 -2.67 10.04
C ASN A 166 4.58 -2.63 9.04
N ASP A 167 5.20 -3.78 8.75
CA ASP A 167 6.25 -3.89 7.74
C ASP A 167 5.73 -3.52 6.34
N ALA A 168 4.49 -3.89 6.00
CA ALA A 168 3.86 -3.51 4.74
C ALA A 168 3.63 -1.99 4.65
N MET A 169 3.05 -1.37 5.67
CA MET A 169 2.82 0.09 5.69
C MET A 169 4.15 0.87 5.67
N ALA A 170 5.16 0.33 6.34
CA ALA A 170 6.52 0.85 6.35
C ALA A 170 7.17 0.76 4.95
N SER A 171 7.00 -0.36 4.24
CA SER A 171 7.62 -0.62 2.93
C SER A 171 7.27 0.43 1.88
N ASP A 172 6.03 0.88 1.86
CA ASP A 172 5.51 1.91 0.96
C ASP A 172 6.07 3.32 1.25
N SER A 173 6.46 3.58 2.50
CA SER A 173 6.77 4.92 2.98
C SER A 173 8.09 5.49 2.44
N ARG A 174 9.08 4.65 2.12
CA ARG A 174 10.43 5.12 1.68
C ARG A 174 10.40 5.74 0.28
N LEU A 175 9.71 5.09 -0.66
CA LEU A 175 9.54 5.60 -2.01
C LEU A 175 8.74 6.90 -1.98
N LEU A 176 7.62 6.91 -1.27
CA LEU A 176 6.78 8.11 -1.13
C LEU A 176 7.53 9.27 -0.47
N ALA A 177 8.27 9.03 0.61
CA ALA A 177 9.06 10.08 1.25
C ALA A 177 10.07 10.69 0.26
N THR A 178 10.72 9.87 -0.57
CA THR A 178 11.67 10.36 -1.58
C THR A 178 10.99 11.28 -2.60
N VAL A 179 9.80 10.91 -3.10
CA VAL A 179 9.03 11.75 -4.02
C VAL A 179 8.54 13.03 -3.33
N VAL A 180 8.00 12.92 -2.12
CA VAL A 180 7.53 14.06 -1.32
C VAL A 180 8.66 15.06 -1.05
N ILE A 181 9.86 14.59 -0.67
CA ILE A 181 11.02 15.45 -0.43
C ILE A 181 11.44 16.17 -1.71
N ASN A 182 11.43 15.50 -2.85
CA ASN A 182 11.90 16.07 -4.12
C ASN A 182 10.87 16.98 -4.80
N GLU A 183 9.58 16.63 -4.76
CA GLU A 183 8.53 17.29 -5.53
C GLU A 183 7.62 18.18 -4.68
N CYS A 184 7.61 18.00 -3.36
CA CYS A 184 6.74 18.72 -2.43
C CYS A 184 7.51 19.38 -1.27
N ALA A 185 8.81 19.67 -1.45
CA ALA A 185 9.63 20.33 -0.42
C ALA A 185 8.97 21.59 0.17
N GLY A 186 8.33 22.40 -0.68
CA GLY A 186 7.63 23.63 -0.27
C GLY A 186 6.50 23.42 0.75
N VAL A 187 5.95 22.20 0.85
CA VAL A 187 4.92 21.86 1.84
C VAL A 187 5.47 21.97 3.27
N PHE A 188 6.75 21.65 3.45
CA PHE A 188 7.45 21.64 4.75
C PHE A 188 8.21 22.94 5.03
N GLU A 189 8.11 23.95 4.17
CA GLU A 189 8.70 25.25 4.43
C GLU A 189 8.00 25.97 5.59
N GLY A 190 8.78 26.49 6.53
CA GLY A 190 8.28 27.32 7.62
C GLY A 190 7.64 26.54 8.78
N ILE A 191 7.60 25.21 8.76
CA ILE A 191 7.23 24.40 9.92
C ILE A 191 8.49 24.01 10.71
N ASN A 192 8.39 23.92 12.04
CA ASN A 192 9.47 23.45 12.91
C ASN A 192 9.13 22.11 13.56
N SER A 193 7.84 21.79 13.68
CA SER A 193 7.35 20.56 14.32
C SER A 193 6.29 19.86 13.48
N LEU A 194 6.38 18.53 13.40
CA LEU A 194 5.47 17.67 12.66
C LEU A 194 4.99 16.52 13.56
N VAL A 195 3.68 16.26 13.60
CA VAL A 195 3.14 15.02 14.18
C VAL A 195 2.63 14.12 13.07
N ASP A 196 3.17 12.91 12.97
CA ASP A 196 2.73 11.86 12.04
C ASP A 196 1.72 10.96 12.76
N VAL A 197 0.43 11.17 12.48
CA VAL A 197 -0.68 10.45 13.12
C VAL A 197 -0.94 9.16 12.36
N GLY A 198 -0.98 8.03 13.06
CA GLY A 198 -0.97 6.72 12.42
C GLY A 198 0.38 6.41 11.77
N GLY A 199 1.47 7.03 12.24
CA GLY A 199 2.79 6.96 11.61
C GLY A 199 3.50 5.60 11.73
N GLY A 200 2.90 4.64 12.43
CA GLY A 200 3.42 3.28 12.60
C GLY A 200 4.82 3.25 13.17
N THR A 201 5.76 2.68 12.41
CA THR A 201 7.18 2.61 12.79
C THR A 201 7.96 3.91 12.55
N GLY A 202 7.33 4.93 11.97
CA GLY A 202 7.89 6.26 11.80
C GLY A 202 8.81 6.44 10.58
N LEU A 203 8.77 5.54 9.59
CA LEU A 203 9.67 5.66 8.42
C LEU A 203 9.45 6.93 7.59
N MET A 204 8.18 7.31 7.35
CA MET A 204 7.83 8.53 6.63
C MET A 204 8.28 9.76 7.43
N ALA A 205 7.84 9.85 8.69
CA ALA A 205 8.24 10.85 9.67
C ALA A 205 9.76 11.05 9.72
N LYS A 206 10.53 9.97 9.87
CA LYS A 206 11.99 10.02 9.96
C LYS A 206 12.63 10.61 8.70
N ALA A 207 12.22 10.14 7.52
CA ALA A 207 12.77 10.64 6.26
C ALA A 207 12.51 12.14 6.07
N ILE A 208 11.30 12.61 6.41
CA ILE A 208 10.94 14.02 6.36
C ILE A 208 11.71 14.83 7.41
N ALA A 209 11.79 14.33 8.65
CA ALA A 209 12.49 15.00 9.75
C ALA A 209 13.98 15.19 9.45
N ASP A 210 14.62 14.19 8.85
CA ASP A 210 16.03 14.24 8.46
C ASP A 210 16.25 15.21 7.26
N ALA A 211 15.34 15.21 6.28
CA ALA A 211 15.45 16.06 5.09
C ALA A 211 15.23 17.56 5.38
N PHE A 212 14.30 17.88 6.29
CA PHE A 212 13.88 19.25 6.58
C PHE A 212 14.29 19.75 7.97
N THR A 213 15.03 18.95 8.75
CA THR A 213 15.48 19.26 10.11
C THR A 213 14.32 19.67 11.03
N LEU A 214 13.28 18.83 11.09
CA LEU A 214 12.07 19.07 11.88
C LEU A 214 12.06 18.27 13.18
N GLU A 215 11.44 18.81 14.22
CA GLU A 215 11.06 18.04 15.41
C GLU A 215 9.83 17.19 15.09
N CYS A 216 9.99 15.87 15.05
CA CYS A 216 8.93 14.95 14.66
C CYS A 216 8.39 14.12 15.83
N THR A 217 7.07 13.96 15.87
CA THR A 217 6.39 13.06 16.79
C THR A 217 5.63 12.02 15.99
N VAL A 218 6.01 10.76 16.09
CA VAL A 218 5.22 9.65 15.58
C VAL A 218 4.15 9.33 16.62
N PHE A 219 2.88 9.49 16.25
CA PHE A 219 1.74 9.30 17.13
C PHE A 219 0.88 8.14 16.64
N ASP A 220 0.78 7.08 17.43
CA ASP A 220 0.07 5.86 17.06
C ASP A 220 -0.54 5.18 18.30
N LEU A 221 -1.21 4.04 18.12
CA LEU A 221 -1.72 3.23 19.21
C LEU A 221 -0.58 2.79 20.15
N PRO A 222 -0.82 2.70 21.47
CA PRO A 222 0.23 2.41 22.44
C PRO A 222 1.04 1.12 22.14
N HIS A 223 0.37 0.07 21.65
CA HIS A 223 1.03 -1.21 21.35
C HIS A 223 1.89 -1.18 20.08
N VAL A 224 1.71 -0.20 19.20
CA VAL A 224 2.50 -0.04 17.97
C VAL A 224 3.84 0.61 18.27
N VAL A 225 3.86 1.57 19.20
CA VAL A 225 5.02 2.43 19.47
C VAL A 225 5.76 2.14 20.77
N ALA A 226 5.27 1.22 21.60
CA ALA A 226 5.78 0.96 22.96
C ALA A 226 7.31 0.76 23.05
N ASP A 227 7.90 0.05 22.08
CA ASP A 227 9.31 -0.37 22.12
C ASP A 227 10.18 0.35 21.08
N LEU A 228 9.67 1.42 20.46
CA LEU A 228 10.40 2.13 19.41
C LEU A 228 11.35 3.18 20.02
N PRO A 229 12.66 3.09 19.76
CA PRO A 229 13.62 4.05 20.28
C PRO A 229 13.49 5.38 19.52
N GLY A 230 13.26 6.47 20.24
CA GLY A 230 13.36 7.81 19.67
C GLY A 230 14.78 8.15 19.20
N SER A 231 14.91 9.23 18.43
CA SER A 231 16.17 9.88 18.05
C SER A 231 16.15 11.35 18.46
N ASN A 232 17.26 12.07 18.26
CA ASN A 232 17.41 13.45 18.73
C ASN A 232 16.28 14.40 18.27
N ASN A 233 15.75 14.19 17.07
CA ASN A 233 14.69 14.98 16.42
C ASN A 233 13.37 14.19 16.25
N MET A 234 13.25 13.00 16.85
CA MET A 234 12.07 12.15 16.68
C MET A 234 11.68 11.44 17.97
N LYS A 235 10.42 11.57 18.37
CA LYS A 235 9.86 10.85 19.51
C LYS A 235 8.62 10.06 19.12
N TYR A 236 8.33 9.04 19.90
CA TYR A 236 7.14 8.21 19.75
C TYR A 236 6.17 8.47 20.90
N VAL A 237 4.88 8.64 20.58
CA VAL A 237 3.82 8.90 21.57
C VAL A 237 2.66 7.96 21.30
N GLY A 238 2.34 7.14 22.29
CA GLY A 238 1.16 6.26 22.27
C GLY A 238 -0.11 7.02 22.63
N GLY A 239 -1.18 6.84 21.86
CA GLY A 239 -2.48 7.45 22.17
C GLY A 239 -3.60 7.04 21.24
N ASP A 240 -4.66 7.84 21.24
CA ASP A 240 -5.89 7.61 20.49
C ASP A 240 -6.26 8.93 19.78
N MET A 241 -6.16 8.93 18.45
CA MET A 241 -6.39 10.13 17.62
C MET A 241 -7.81 10.66 17.69
N PHE A 242 -8.78 9.87 18.15
CA PHE A 242 -10.15 10.35 18.38
C PHE A 242 -10.26 11.17 19.68
N LYS A 243 -9.34 10.97 20.63
CA LYS A 243 -9.34 11.65 21.93
C LYS A 243 -8.48 12.90 21.93
N GLY A 244 -7.32 12.86 21.30
CA GLY A 244 -6.42 14.00 21.21
C GLY A 244 -5.15 13.69 20.44
N ILE A 245 -4.65 14.69 19.74
CA ILE A 245 -3.42 14.63 18.95
C ILE A 245 -2.43 15.64 19.54
N PRO A 246 -1.13 15.29 19.73
CA PRO A 246 -0.13 16.23 20.22
C PRO A 246 -0.05 17.50 19.35
N PRO A 247 0.16 18.69 19.94
CA PRO A 247 0.27 19.93 19.18
C PRO A 247 1.56 19.98 18.36
N ALA A 248 1.48 20.51 17.14
CA ALA A 248 2.60 20.75 16.23
C ALA A 248 2.23 21.79 15.16
N ASP A 249 3.23 22.33 14.46
CA ASP A 249 3.01 23.27 13.34
C ASP A 249 2.31 22.58 12.17
N ALA A 250 2.56 21.29 11.97
CA ALA A 250 1.86 20.46 10.99
C ALA A 250 1.47 19.09 11.55
N ILE A 251 0.34 18.56 11.06
CA ILE A 251 -0.11 17.19 11.30
C ILE A 251 -0.08 16.44 9.97
N MET A 252 0.55 15.28 9.92
CA MET A 252 0.54 14.38 8.76
C MET A 252 -0.40 13.19 9.01
N LEU A 253 -1.18 12.84 7.99
CA LEU A 253 -2.05 11.67 7.92
C LEU A 253 -1.77 10.94 6.61
N LYS A 254 -1.00 9.86 6.65
CA LYS A 254 -0.68 9.03 5.48
C LYS A 254 -1.44 7.71 5.55
N MET A 255 -2.32 7.44 4.60
CA MET A 255 -3.09 6.19 4.54
C MET A 255 -3.79 5.92 5.88
N VAL A 256 -4.53 6.92 6.38
CA VAL A 256 -5.24 6.87 7.66
C VAL A 256 -6.71 7.14 7.46
N LEU A 257 -7.06 8.25 6.81
CA LEU A 257 -8.45 8.70 6.67
C LEU A 257 -9.24 7.79 5.71
N HIS A 258 -8.56 7.06 4.83
CA HIS A 258 -9.21 6.06 4.00
C HIS A 258 -9.70 4.83 4.78
N ASP A 259 -9.30 4.63 6.04
CA ASP A 259 -9.78 3.54 6.91
C ASP A 259 -11.09 3.88 7.64
N TRP A 260 -11.58 5.11 7.53
CA TRP A 260 -12.68 5.61 8.35
C TRP A 260 -13.84 6.15 7.52
N ASN A 261 -15.05 6.04 8.09
CA ASN A 261 -16.22 6.66 7.47
C ASN A 261 -16.16 8.20 7.58
N ASP A 262 -17.03 8.90 6.86
CA ASP A 262 -17.01 10.36 6.79
C ASP A 262 -17.17 11.04 8.17
N GLU A 263 -18.00 10.50 9.07
CA GLU A 263 -18.18 11.04 10.43
C GLU A 263 -16.93 10.88 11.30
N GLU A 264 -16.27 9.73 11.19
CA GLU A 264 -15.02 9.42 11.87
C GLU A 264 -13.87 10.28 11.32
N CYS A 265 -13.77 10.45 10.00
CA CYS A 265 -12.84 11.37 9.36
C CYS A 265 -13.01 12.81 9.86
N ILE A 266 -14.24 13.31 9.95
CA ILE A 266 -14.52 14.66 10.46
C ILE A 266 -14.06 14.79 11.92
N LYS A 267 -14.25 13.77 12.76
CA LYS A 267 -13.76 13.78 14.15
C LYS A 267 -12.23 13.85 14.21
N ILE A 268 -11.53 13.05 13.41
CA ILE A 268 -10.05 13.06 13.33
C ILE A 268 -9.55 14.42 12.83
N LEU A 269 -10.15 14.95 11.76
CA LEU A 269 -9.78 16.25 11.18
C LEU A 269 -10.00 17.40 12.17
N LYS A 270 -11.06 17.35 13.00
CA LYS A 270 -11.27 18.32 14.09
C LYS A 270 -10.18 18.24 15.17
N GLN A 271 -9.73 17.04 15.52
CA GLN A 271 -8.60 16.86 16.44
C GLN A 271 -7.31 17.43 15.84
N CYS A 272 -7.06 17.20 14.53
CA CYS A 272 -5.93 17.78 13.82
C CYS A 272 -5.98 19.32 13.83
N LYS A 273 -7.16 19.90 13.56
CA LYS A 273 -7.37 21.35 13.61
C LYS A 273 -7.07 21.94 15.00
N SER A 274 -7.50 21.24 16.07
CA SER A 274 -7.20 21.65 17.44
C SER A 274 -5.69 21.60 17.76
N ALA A 275 -5.00 20.57 17.27
CA ALA A 275 -3.57 20.38 17.47
C ALA A 275 -2.72 21.50 16.81
N ILE A 276 -3.07 21.88 15.57
CA ILE A 276 -2.37 22.96 14.85
C ILE A 276 -2.73 24.37 15.34
N SER A 277 -3.91 24.55 15.93
CA SER A 277 -4.35 25.87 16.43
C SER A 277 -3.73 26.24 17.77
N SER A 278 -3.01 25.30 18.41
CA SER A 278 -2.35 25.50 19.70
C SER A 278 -0.99 26.20 19.58
N THR A 279 -0.47 26.40 18.36
CA THR A 279 0.79 27.10 18.09
C THR A 279 0.55 28.60 17.94
N LYS A 280 1.15 29.42 18.82
CA LYS A 280 0.75 30.84 19.01
C LYS A 280 1.14 31.80 17.89
N ASP A 281 2.04 31.41 16.98
CA ASP A 281 2.74 32.37 16.10
C ASP A 281 2.69 32.02 14.59
N LYS A 282 2.06 30.91 14.19
CA LYS A 282 1.99 30.44 12.79
C LYS A 282 0.63 29.83 12.47
N VAL A 283 0.21 29.97 11.22
CA VAL A 283 -0.94 29.22 10.67
C VAL A 283 -0.44 27.81 10.38
N GLY A 284 -0.77 26.86 11.25
CA GLY A 284 -0.45 25.46 11.01
C GLY A 284 -1.24 24.84 9.86
N LYS A 285 -0.89 23.62 9.47
CA LYS A 285 -1.54 22.91 8.35
C LYS A 285 -1.69 21.42 8.63
N VAL A 286 -2.63 20.77 7.95
CA VAL A 286 -2.72 19.31 7.90
C VAL A 286 -2.23 18.85 6.53
N ILE A 287 -1.37 17.84 6.51
CA ILE A 287 -0.79 17.23 5.31
C ILE A 287 -1.38 15.82 5.22
N ILE A 288 -2.14 15.55 4.16
CA ILE A 288 -2.79 14.26 3.94
C ILE A 288 -2.14 13.59 2.74
N VAL A 289 -1.82 12.30 2.86
CA VAL A 289 -1.30 11.47 1.76
C VAL A 289 -2.24 10.29 1.58
N GLU A 290 -3.12 10.38 0.58
CA GLU A 290 -4.21 9.43 0.35
C GLU A 290 -4.50 9.25 -1.14
N THR A 291 -5.25 8.21 -1.49
CA THR A 291 -5.79 8.05 -2.84
C THR A 291 -6.82 9.14 -3.15
N VAL A 292 -6.77 9.67 -4.37
CA VAL A 292 -7.81 10.59 -4.87
C VAL A 292 -8.34 10.02 -6.18
N MET A 293 -9.56 9.48 -6.11
CA MET A 293 -10.22 8.86 -7.26
C MET A 293 -10.40 9.91 -8.37
N LYS A 294 -9.84 9.63 -9.55
CA LYS A 294 -9.93 10.53 -10.71
C LYS A 294 -11.21 10.25 -11.50
N ASN A 295 -11.78 11.27 -12.13
CA ASN A 295 -12.83 11.04 -13.13
C ASN A 295 -12.21 10.34 -14.35
N HIS A 296 -12.66 9.10 -14.60
CA HIS A 296 -12.06 8.21 -15.59
C HIS A 296 -12.43 8.53 -17.05
N ASP A 297 -13.08 9.66 -17.30
CA ASP A 297 -13.57 10.06 -18.64
C ASP A 297 -12.46 10.17 -19.70
N ASN A 298 -11.18 10.26 -19.30
CA ASN A 298 -10.01 10.35 -20.20
C ASN A 298 -8.72 9.69 -19.64
N ALA A 299 -8.84 8.61 -18.86
CA ALA A 299 -7.66 8.01 -18.22
C ALA A 299 -6.64 7.48 -19.26
N LYS A 300 -5.47 8.12 -19.32
CA LYS A 300 -4.34 7.69 -20.18
C LYS A 300 -3.51 6.55 -19.57
N ASP A 301 -3.82 6.15 -18.33
CA ASP A 301 -3.07 5.13 -17.60
C ASP A 301 -4.01 4.12 -16.93
N GLU A 302 -4.35 3.07 -17.70
CA GLU A 302 -5.29 2.01 -17.32
C GLU A 302 -4.85 1.26 -16.06
N LYS A 303 -3.54 1.12 -15.83
CA LYS A 303 -3.00 0.38 -14.67
C LYS A 303 -3.20 1.10 -13.34
N PHE A 304 -3.05 2.43 -13.32
CA PHE A 304 -3.35 3.19 -12.10
C PHE A 304 -4.84 3.18 -11.78
N MET A 305 -5.71 3.17 -12.79
CA MET A 305 -7.15 3.01 -12.58
C MET A 305 -7.48 1.65 -11.97
N GLU A 306 -6.94 0.56 -12.52
CA GLU A 306 -7.13 -0.79 -11.96
C GLU A 306 -6.66 -0.86 -10.50
N LEU A 307 -5.53 -0.21 -10.18
CA LEU A 307 -5.01 -0.14 -8.82
C LEU A 307 -5.91 0.69 -7.88
N GLU A 308 -6.37 1.87 -8.31
CA GLU A 308 -7.30 2.72 -7.56
C GLU A 308 -8.57 1.92 -7.17
N LEU A 309 -9.17 1.20 -8.13
CA LEU A 309 -10.34 0.36 -7.89
C LEU A 309 -10.04 -0.85 -6.99
N ALA A 310 -8.87 -1.48 -7.15
CA ALA A 310 -8.47 -2.61 -6.31
C ALA A 310 -8.27 -2.19 -4.85
N VAL A 311 -7.70 -1.00 -4.62
CA VAL A 311 -7.52 -0.42 -3.27
C VAL A 311 -8.89 -0.07 -2.67
N ASP A 312 -9.79 0.55 -3.43
CA ASP A 312 -11.16 0.87 -2.96
C ASP A 312 -11.91 -0.39 -2.48
N ILE A 313 -11.87 -1.47 -3.26
CA ILE A 313 -12.46 -2.75 -2.86
C ILE A 313 -11.77 -3.32 -1.61
N ALA A 314 -10.44 -3.24 -1.51
CA ALA A 314 -9.71 -3.68 -0.33
C ALA A 314 -10.14 -2.91 0.93
N MET A 315 -10.36 -1.60 0.83
CA MET A 315 -10.83 -0.77 1.93
C MET A 315 -12.27 -1.08 2.32
N MET A 316 -13.16 -1.23 1.35
CA MET A 316 -14.53 -1.69 1.59
C MET A 316 -14.55 -3.00 2.39
N MET A 317 -13.67 -3.94 2.05
CA MET A 317 -13.60 -5.26 2.69
C MET A 317 -13.01 -5.26 4.09
N ALA A 318 -12.02 -4.41 4.38
CA ALA A 318 -11.27 -4.41 5.64
C ALA A 318 -11.87 -3.48 6.70
N HIS A 319 -12.43 -2.34 6.29
CA HIS A 319 -12.82 -1.28 7.21
C HIS A 319 -14.26 -0.74 6.97
N ALA A 320 -14.87 -1.06 5.81
CA ALA A 320 -16.09 -0.45 5.24
C ALA A 320 -16.06 1.02 4.72
N PRO A 321 -14.95 1.77 4.67
CA PRO A 321 -14.84 3.07 4.04
C PRO A 321 -14.62 2.91 2.52
N ARG A 322 -14.36 4.05 1.88
CA ARG A 322 -14.23 4.21 0.44
C ARG A 322 -13.03 5.08 0.12
N GLU A 323 -12.43 4.87 -1.03
CA GLU A 323 -11.56 5.87 -1.63
C GLU A 323 -12.41 7.04 -2.16
N ARG A 324 -11.90 8.25 -1.96
CA ARG A 324 -12.66 9.49 -2.17
C ARG A 324 -12.16 10.24 -3.40
N ASN A 325 -13.08 10.83 -4.15
CA ASN A 325 -12.70 11.82 -5.15
C ASN A 325 -12.44 13.19 -4.51
N GLU A 326 -11.89 14.14 -5.28
CA GLU A 326 -11.54 15.48 -4.78
C GLU A 326 -12.72 16.23 -4.15
N LYS A 327 -13.94 16.10 -4.68
CA LYS A 327 -15.13 16.79 -4.15
C LYS A 327 -15.52 16.24 -2.77
N GLU A 328 -15.38 14.94 -2.57
CA GLU A 328 -15.65 14.29 -1.30
C GLU A 328 -14.60 14.64 -0.26
N TRP A 329 -13.32 14.66 -0.63
CA TRP A 329 -12.25 15.18 0.22
C TRP A 329 -12.50 16.63 0.65
N ALA A 330 -12.80 17.51 -0.31
CA ALA A 330 -13.11 18.90 -0.05
C ALA A 330 -14.27 19.06 0.94
N LYS A 331 -15.34 18.25 0.77
CA LYS A 331 -16.48 18.25 1.68
C LYS A 331 -16.07 17.92 3.12
N LEU A 332 -15.24 16.88 3.31
CA LEU A 332 -14.75 16.52 4.65
C LEU A 332 -13.96 17.66 5.31
N PHE A 333 -13.10 18.34 4.54
CA PHE A 333 -12.32 19.46 5.05
C PHE A 333 -13.21 20.61 5.50
N PHE A 334 -14.20 21.00 4.69
CA PHE A 334 -15.13 22.08 5.04
C PHE A 334 -16.05 21.71 6.21
N ASP A 335 -16.55 20.47 6.28
CA ASP A 335 -17.37 19.99 7.39
C ASP A 335 -16.58 19.89 8.71
N ALA A 336 -15.27 19.63 8.63
CA ALA A 336 -14.34 19.70 9.76
C ALA A 336 -13.95 21.15 10.13
N GLY A 337 -14.38 22.12 9.33
CA GLY A 337 -14.25 23.56 9.58
C GLY A 337 -12.99 24.19 9.02
N PHE A 338 -12.26 23.56 8.12
CA PHE A 338 -11.08 24.14 7.46
C PHE A 338 -11.48 25.19 6.40
N GLY A 339 -10.61 26.18 6.16
CA GLY A 339 -10.87 27.30 5.25
C GLY A 339 -10.43 27.06 3.80
N GLY A 340 -9.51 26.13 3.55
CA GLY A 340 -9.04 25.83 2.19
C GLY A 340 -8.09 24.65 2.11
N TYR A 341 -7.80 24.19 0.89
CA TYR A 341 -6.87 23.10 0.62
C TYR A 341 -6.12 23.29 -0.70
N LYS A 342 -5.00 22.59 -0.86
CA LYS A 342 -4.25 22.42 -2.12
C LYS A 342 -3.93 20.95 -2.33
N MET A 343 -3.97 20.48 -3.57
CA MET A 343 -3.76 19.07 -3.90
C MET A 343 -2.64 18.91 -4.94
N TYR A 344 -1.79 17.92 -4.72
CA TYR A 344 -0.61 17.60 -5.52
C TYR A 344 -0.67 16.13 -5.96
N PRO A 345 -1.09 15.84 -7.20
CA PRO A 345 -1.24 14.48 -7.71
C PRO A 345 0.12 13.92 -8.21
N VAL A 346 1.11 13.87 -7.32
CA VAL A 346 2.51 13.53 -7.64
C VAL A 346 2.94 12.15 -7.12
N LEU A 347 2.07 11.43 -6.42
CA LEU A 347 2.42 10.19 -5.70
C LEU A 347 1.81 8.94 -6.36
N GLY A 348 1.83 8.90 -7.69
CA GLY A 348 1.24 7.82 -8.50
C GLY A 348 -0.29 7.82 -8.41
N PHE A 349 -0.87 6.79 -7.79
CA PHE A 349 -2.32 6.71 -7.51
C PHE A 349 -2.73 7.53 -6.28
N ARG A 350 -1.76 8.00 -5.48
CA ARG A 350 -1.99 8.85 -4.31
C ARG A 350 -1.78 10.33 -4.65
N SER A 351 -2.34 11.19 -3.83
CA SER A 351 -2.09 12.63 -3.84
C SER A 351 -1.61 13.09 -2.47
N LEU A 352 -0.80 14.15 -2.45
CA LEU A 352 -0.53 14.93 -1.25
C LEU A 352 -1.52 16.09 -1.20
N ILE A 353 -2.14 16.34 -0.05
CA ILE A 353 -3.14 17.38 0.15
C ILE A 353 -2.72 18.24 1.35
N GLU A 354 -2.56 19.54 1.15
CA GLU A 354 -2.44 20.51 2.24
C GLU A 354 -3.83 21.04 2.60
N VAL A 355 -4.16 21.08 3.89
CA VAL A 355 -5.42 21.61 4.40
C VAL A 355 -5.14 22.68 5.45
N TYR A 356 -5.79 23.83 5.33
CA TYR A 356 -5.53 25.03 6.13
C TYR A 356 -6.76 25.42 6.98
N PRO A 357 -6.57 25.78 8.26
CA PRO A 357 -7.65 25.97 9.23
C PRO A 357 -8.63 27.09 8.89
#